data_AF-A0AAN7ZUL1-F1
#
_entry.id   AF-A0AAN7ZUL1-F1
#
_cell.length_a   1.000
_cell.length_b   1.000
_cell.length_c   1.000
_cell.angle_alpha   90.00
_cell.angle_beta   90.00
_cell.angle_gamma   90.00
#
_symmetry.space_group_name_H-M   'P 1'
#
loop_
_entity.id
_entity.type
_entity.pdbx_description
1 polymer ?
#
loop_
_entity_poly.entity_id
_entity_poly.type
_entity_poly.pdbx_seq_one_letter_code
_entity_poly.pdbx_strand_id
1 'polypeptide(L)'
;MPWDLVSDFLSQQIRDAFQAKQVEWETQDRTYCHVPDCSRFIKPDDYVGDIAPCPNPDCLLNTCIKCKAAHHGGACKDDEDTKIFKAKAKEEGYQQCCGCGRMVELNTGCNHMTCPCGAQFCYVCGAKWKTCECPQWNEERLIERAQAHVDNAGIQARNALERAAQLNRAAQDLRDNHECEHNQRWTRMTTGSLRCEECMYTQHRFVDECNRCHLRACYRCRTNRL
;
A
#
# COMPACT_ATOMS: atom_id res chain seq x y z
N MET A 1 -20.13 -5.39 5.73
CA MET A 1 -21.60 -5.32 5.67
C MET A 1 -21.97 -4.30 4.61
N PRO A 2 -22.91 -4.61 3.69
CA PRO A 2 -23.49 -3.63 2.77
C PRO A 2 -24.04 -2.40 3.51
N TRP A 3 -23.74 -1.20 3.02
CA TRP A 3 -24.20 0.07 3.60
C TRP A 3 -25.72 0.12 3.76
N ASP A 4 -26.45 -0.35 2.75
CA ASP A 4 -27.91 -0.35 2.68
C ASP A 4 -28.58 -1.17 3.81
N LEU A 5 -27.86 -2.13 4.41
CA LEU A 5 -28.39 -2.94 5.51
C LEU A 5 -28.25 -2.26 6.88
N VAL A 6 -27.45 -1.19 6.97
CA VAL A 6 -27.10 -0.54 8.24
C VAL A 6 -27.53 0.93 8.27
N SER A 7 -27.62 1.59 7.11
CA SER A 7 -27.90 3.03 6.97
C SER A 7 -29.14 3.49 7.72
N ASP A 8 -30.19 2.68 7.73
CA ASP A 8 -31.49 3.01 8.33
C ASP A 8 -31.44 3.07 9.86
N PHE A 9 -30.47 2.38 10.46
CA PHE A 9 -30.24 2.36 11.91
C PHE A 9 -29.31 3.48 12.39
N LEU A 10 -28.75 4.28 11.47
CA LEU A 10 -27.84 5.38 11.79
C LEU A 10 -28.60 6.71 11.90
N SER A 11 -28.05 7.66 12.65
CA SER A 11 -28.61 9.02 12.65
C SER A 11 -28.31 9.71 11.32
N GLN A 12 -29.11 10.72 10.96
CA GLN A 12 -28.86 11.49 9.72
C GLN A 12 -27.45 12.09 9.70
N GLN A 13 -26.99 12.60 10.84
CA GLN A 13 -25.64 13.14 10.99
C GLN A 13 -24.55 12.11 10.68
N ILE A 14 -24.72 10.85 11.13
CA ILE A 14 -23.76 9.78 10.83
C ILE A 14 -23.83 9.40 9.36
N ARG A 15 -25.02 9.36 8.76
CA ARG A 15 -25.18 9.10 7.32
C ARG A 15 -24.47 10.14 6.47
N ASP A 16 -24.69 11.42 6.76
CA ASP A 16 -24.08 12.52 6.03
C ASP A 16 -22.56 12.52 6.19
N ALA A 17 -22.07 12.31 7.42
CA ALA A 17 -20.65 12.20 7.70
C ALA A 17 -20.00 11.01 6.98
N PHE A 18 -20.68 9.86 6.94
CA PHE A 18 -20.23 8.67 6.24
C PHE A 18 -20.13 8.93 4.73
N GLN A 19 -21.17 9.47 4.10
CA GLN A 19 -21.16 9.79 2.67
C GLN A 19 -20.08 10.82 2.30
N ALA A 20 -19.92 11.86 3.12
CA ALA A 20 -18.85 12.84 2.91
C ALA A 20 -17.46 12.20 3.01
N LYS A 21 -17.25 11.30 3.98
CA LYS A 21 -16.01 10.54 4.12
C LYS A 21 -15.80 9.52 3.03
N GLN A 22 -16.86 8.94 2.48
CA GLN A 22 -16.78 8.03 1.34
C GLN A 22 -16.22 8.75 0.12
N VAL A 23 -16.74 9.93 -0.23
CA VAL A 23 -16.21 10.74 -1.35
C VAL A 23 -14.74 11.10 -1.13
N GLU A 24 -14.36 11.52 0.07
CA GLU A 24 -12.96 11.78 0.42
C GLU A 24 -12.10 10.52 0.23
N TRP A 25 -12.57 9.37 0.71
CA TRP A 25 -11.84 8.11 0.64
C TRP A 25 -11.63 7.60 -0.78
N GLU A 26 -12.67 7.70 -1.62
CA GLU A 26 -12.66 7.28 -3.03
C GLU A 26 -11.87 8.24 -3.93
N THR A 27 -11.65 9.48 -3.50
CA THR A 27 -10.83 10.44 -4.24
C THR A 27 -9.35 9.99 -4.24
N GLN A 28 -8.79 9.78 -5.43
CA GLN A 28 -7.45 9.22 -5.59
C GLN A 28 -6.33 10.19 -5.17
N ASP A 29 -6.33 11.42 -5.71
CA ASP A 29 -5.39 12.49 -5.37
C ASP A 29 -6.10 13.59 -4.55
N ARG A 30 -6.37 13.27 -3.27
CA ARG A 30 -7.07 14.18 -2.36
C ARG A 30 -6.30 15.49 -2.19
N THR A 31 -7.05 16.58 -2.20
CA THR A 31 -6.53 17.90 -1.82
C THR A 31 -7.24 18.37 -0.57
N TYR A 32 -6.46 18.80 0.42
CA TYR A 32 -6.94 19.39 1.65
C TYR A 32 -6.52 20.85 1.69
N CYS A 33 -7.24 21.68 2.44
CA CYS A 33 -6.79 23.04 2.71
C CYS A 33 -5.37 23.02 3.30
N HIS A 34 -4.44 23.77 2.70
CA HIS A 34 -3.05 23.83 3.15
C HIS A 34 -2.86 24.41 4.56
N VAL A 35 -3.88 25.08 5.12
CA VAL A 35 -3.84 25.61 6.48
C VAL A 35 -4.02 24.45 7.47
N PRO A 36 -3.02 24.14 8.32
CA PRO A 36 -3.06 22.97 9.19
C PRO A 36 -4.28 22.92 10.11
N ASP A 37 -4.67 24.05 10.69
CA ASP A 37 -5.84 24.14 11.58
C ASP A 37 -7.18 23.94 10.84
N CYS A 38 -7.20 24.18 9.51
CA CYS A 38 -8.38 23.95 8.70
C CYS A 38 -8.40 22.51 8.16
N SER A 39 -7.38 22.10 7.39
CA SER A 39 -7.20 20.78 6.78
C SER A 39 -8.47 20.17 6.16
N ARG A 40 -9.41 21.00 5.72
CA ARG A 40 -10.71 20.58 5.18
C ARG A 40 -10.49 19.92 3.82
N PHE A 41 -11.10 18.77 3.60
CA PHE A 41 -11.10 18.13 2.28
C PHE A 41 -11.82 19.01 1.25
N ILE A 42 -11.20 19.17 0.07
CA ILE A 42 -11.73 19.95 -1.05
C ILE A 42 -12.04 18.97 -2.19
N LYS A 43 -13.31 18.90 -2.58
CA LYS A 43 -13.76 17.95 -3.60
C LYS A 43 -13.21 18.35 -4.97
N PRO A 44 -12.86 17.38 -5.83
CA PRO A 44 -12.43 17.69 -7.21
C PRO A 44 -13.42 18.53 -8.00
N ASP A 45 -14.73 18.39 -7.75
CA ASP A 45 -15.79 19.18 -8.40
C ASP A 45 -15.71 20.67 -8.07
N ASP A 46 -15.08 21.03 -6.96
CA ASP A 46 -14.89 22.43 -6.53
C ASP A 46 -13.61 23.04 -7.13
N TYR A 47 -12.81 22.28 -7.89
CA TYR A 47 -11.54 22.77 -8.44
C TYR A 47 -11.77 23.75 -9.59
N VAL A 48 -10.98 24.82 -9.60
CA VAL A 48 -10.96 25.82 -10.66
C VAL A 48 -9.58 25.83 -11.29
N GLY A 49 -9.40 25.04 -12.35
CA GLY A 49 -8.09 24.81 -12.95
C GLY A 49 -7.14 24.11 -11.96
N ASP A 50 -6.02 24.75 -11.64
CA ASP A 50 -5.03 24.24 -10.66
C ASP A 50 -5.32 24.69 -9.20
N ILE A 51 -6.50 25.28 -8.95
CA ILE A 51 -6.88 25.88 -7.68
C ILE A 51 -7.94 25.03 -6.99
N ALA A 52 -7.67 24.65 -5.74
CA ALA A 52 -8.65 24.08 -4.82
C ALA A 52 -9.06 25.14 -3.78
N PRO A 53 -10.22 25.80 -3.97
CA PRO A 53 -10.73 26.78 -3.03
C PRO A 53 -11.30 26.08 -1.78
N CYS A 54 -10.92 26.54 -0.59
CA CYS A 54 -11.39 25.94 0.66
C CYS A 54 -12.90 26.19 0.84
N PRO A 55 -13.73 25.14 1.02
CA PRO A 55 -15.18 25.29 1.17
C PRO A 55 -15.59 25.81 2.56
N ASN A 56 -14.64 25.99 3.48
CA ASN A 56 -14.92 26.55 4.81
C ASN A 56 -15.10 28.08 4.71
N PRO A 57 -16.28 28.63 5.07
CA PRO A 57 -16.54 30.07 5.03
C PRO A 57 -15.58 30.91 5.88
N ASP A 58 -15.03 30.34 6.95
CA ASP A 58 -14.09 31.02 7.84
C ASP A 58 -12.64 31.02 7.32
N CYS A 59 -12.36 30.27 6.25
CA CYS A 59 -11.01 30.12 5.68
C CYS A 59 -10.93 30.71 4.26
N LEU A 60 -11.71 30.18 3.32
CA LEU A 60 -11.77 30.61 1.91
C LEU A 60 -10.42 30.71 1.18
N LEU A 61 -9.35 30.14 1.74
CA LEU A 61 -8.02 30.18 1.13
C LEU A 61 -7.88 29.14 0.02
N ASN A 62 -6.98 29.45 -0.92
CA ASN A 62 -6.74 28.65 -2.11
C ASN A 62 -5.53 27.75 -1.94
N THR A 63 -5.69 26.47 -2.28
CA THR A 63 -4.63 25.47 -2.26
C THR A 63 -4.27 25.07 -3.69
N CYS A 64 -2.99 24.89 -3.99
CA CYS A 64 -2.56 24.35 -5.27
C CYS A 64 -2.83 22.84 -5.33
N ILE A 65 -3.55 22.36 -6.34
CA ILE A 65 -3.85 20.93 -6.47
C ILE A 65 -2.60 20.07 -6.73
N LYS A 66 -1.51 20.66 -7.24
CA LYS A 66 -0.29 19.93 -7.64
C LYS A 66 0.69 19.73 -6.49
N CYS A 67 1.06 20.81 -5.80
CA CYS A 67 2.00 20.75 -4.67
C CYS A 67 1.33 20.67 -3.29
N LYS A 68 -0.01 20.80 -3.24
CA LYS A 68 -0.82 20.80 -2.00
C LYS A 68 -0.49 21.95 -1.01
N ALA A 69 0.36 22.90 -1.41
CA ALA A 69 0.67 24.11 -0.64
C ALA A 69 -0.30 25.26 -0.98
N ALA A 70 -0.08 26.44 -0.38
CA ALA A 70 -0.80 27.64 -0.75
C ALA A 70 -0.75 27.89 -2.26
N HIS A 71 -1.86 28.31 -2.85
CA HIS A 71 -1.91 28.60 -4.28
C HIS A 71 -0.89 29.68 -4.65
N HIS A 72 -0.23 29.47 -5.79
CA HIS A 72 0.80 30.34 -6.31
C HIS A 72 0.66 30.48 -7.83
N GLY A 73 1.14 31.59 -8.38
CA GLY A 73 1.28 31.76 -9.83
C GLY A 73 2.49 30.99 -10.37
N GLY A 74 2.35 30.44 -11.58
CA GLY A 74 3.43 29.71 -12.27
C GLY A 74 3.61 28.25 -11.82
N ALA A 75 4.71 27.64 -12.25
CA ALA A 75 5.00 26.24 -11.96
C ALA A 75 5.32 26.00 -10.48
N CYS A 76 4.89 24.85 -9.95
CA CYS A 76 5.25 24.41 -8.60
C CYS A 76 6.76 24.29 -8.48
N LYS A 77 7.32 24.89 -7.43
CA LYS A 77 8.72 24.72 -7.07
C LYS A 77 8.77 23.74 -5.91
N ASP A 78 9.44 22.61 -6.13
CA ASP A 78 9.87 21.78 -5.02
C ASP A 78 10.88 22.60 -4.20
N ASP A 79 10.65 22.70 -2.89
CA ASP A 79 11.68 23.18 -1.98
C ASP A 79 12.88 22.20 -1.95
N GLU A 80 14.02 22.68 -1.47
CA GLU A 80 15.24 21.87 -1.41
C GLU A 80 15.05 20.63 -0.53
N ASP A 81 14.29 20.73 0.56
CA ASP A 81 13.99 19.61 1.44
C ASP A 81 13.21 18.50 0.72
N THR A 82 12.24 18.86 -0.12
CA THR A 82 11.46 17.94 -0.94
C THR A 82 12.35 17.23 -1.95
N LYS A 83 13.30 17.94 -2.57
CA LYS A 83 14.26 17.33 -3.50
C LYS A 83 15.19 16.35 -2.78
N ILE A 84 15.73 16.75 -1.63
CA ILE A 84 16.59 15.91 -0.79
C ILE A 84 15.82 14.66 -0.36
N PHE A 85 14.58 14.81 0.10
CA PHE A 85 13.71 13.70 0.48
C PHE A 85 13.46 12.75 -0.69
N LYS A 86 13.08 13.26 -1.87
CA LYS A 86 12.85 12.43 -3.07
C LYS A 86 14.13 11.69 -3.48
N ALA A 87 15.29 12.35 -3.43
CA ALA A 87 16.56 11.74 -3.73
C ALA A 87 16.91 10.62 -2.74
N LYS A 88 16.74 10.88 -1.45
CA LYS A 88 16.98 9.88 -0.39
C LYS A 88 16.02 8.71 -0.48
N ALA A 89 14.74 8.98 -0.72
CA ALA A 89 13.74 7.95 -0.89
C ALA A 89 14.07 7.05 -2.09
N LYS A 90 14.56 7.62 -3.20
CA LYS A 90 15.03 6.82 -4.35
C LYS A 90 16.27 5.99 -4.02
N GLU A 91 17.22 6.52 -3.25
CA GLU A 91 18.41 5.80 -2.78
C GLU A 91 18.03 4.59 -1.92
N GLU A 92 17.08 4.76 -1.01
CA GLU A 92 16.53 3.71 -0.15
C GLU A 92 15.52 2.79 -0.90
N GLY A 93 15.34 3.00 -2.20
CA GLY A 93 14.52 2.13 -3.04
C GLY A 93 13.01 2.34 -2.93
N TYR A 94 12.52 3.40 -2.28
CA TYR A 94 11.11 3.77 -2.30
C TYR A 94 10.67 4.17 -3.71
N GLN A 95 9.43 3.82 -4.06
CA GLN A 95 8.80 4.18 -5.33
C GLN A 95 7.65 5.16 -5.12
N GLN A 96 7.45 6.07 -6.07
CA GLN A 96 6.30 6.97 -6.07
C GLN A 96 5.10 6.35 -6.78
N CYS A 97 3.92 6.38 -6.15
CA CYS A 97 2.68 5.99 -6.80
C CYS A 97 2.34 6.93 -7.96
N CYS A 98 2.09 6.39 -9.16
CA CYS A 98 1.69 7.17 -10.33
C CYS A 98 0.34 7.89 -10.21
N GLY A 99 -0.49 7.48 -9.24
CA GLY A 99 -1.83 8.02 -9.05
C GLY A 99 -1.88 9.22 -8.11
N CYS A 100 -1.32 9.08 -6.91
CA CYS A 100 -1.42 10.08 -5.85
C CYS A 100 -0.07 10.63 -5.37
N GLY A 101 1.05 10.22 -5.97
CA GLY A 101 2.37 10.71 -5.61
C GLY A 101 2.92 10.23 -4.25
N ARG A 102 2.19 9.36 -3.53
CA ARG A 102 2.65 8.79 -2.25
C ARG A 102 3.89 7.91 -2.47
N MET A 103 4.89 8.06 -1.59
CA MET A 103 6.05 7.15 -1.54
C MET A 103 5.65 5.82 -0.91
N VAL A 104 6.02 4.72 -1.54
CA VAL A 104 5.75 3.35 -1.12
C VAL A 104 7.03 2.54 -1.10
N GLU A 105 7.04 1.51 -0.27
CA GLU A 105 8.11 0.52 -0.18
C GLU A 105 7.53 -0.86 -0.50
N LEU A 106 8.31 -1.70 -1.17
CA LEU A 106 7.95 -3.09 -1.45
C LEU A 106 8.88 -4.01 -0.64
N ASN A 107 8.38 -4.47 0.51
CA ASN A 107 9.11 -5.38 1.39
C ASN A 107 9.28 -6.78 0.76
N THR A 108 8.19 -7.37 0.29
CA THR A 108 8.16 -8.73 -0.28
C THR A 108 7.14 -8.81 -1.41
N GLY A 109 7.34 -9.75 -2.34
CA GLY A 109 6.41 -10.01 -3.44
C GLY A 109 6.90 -9.51 -4.81
N CYS A 110 5.98 -9.54 -5.78
CA CYS A 110 6.27 -9.17 -7.16
C CYS A 110 6.24 -7.64 -7.34
N ASN A 111 6.69 -7.14 -8.50
CA ASN A 111 6.74 -5.72 -8.82
C ASN A 111 5.37 -5.06 -9.06
N HIS A 112 4.27 -5.77 -8.84
CA HIS A 112 2.91 -5.22 -8.89
C HIS A 112 2.57 -4.57 -7.56
N MET A 113 2.39 -3.25 -7.56
CA MET A 113 1.95 -2.50 -6.39
C MET A 113 0.48 -2.10 -6.54
N THR A 114 -0.26 -2.18 -5.45
CA THR A 114 -1.58 -1.51 -5.31
C THR A 114 -1.47 -0.46 -4.21
N CYS A 115 -1.58 0.81 -4.58
CA CYS A 115 -1.59 1.91 -3.61
C CYS A 115 -2.93 1.93 -2.84
N PRO A 116 -2.96 2.40 -1.58
CA PRO A 116 -4.23 2.66 -0.89
C PRO A 116 -5.18 3.63 -1.60
N CYS A 117 -4.71 4.40 -2.59
CA CYS A 117 -5.57 5.21 -3.45
C CYS A 117 -6.20 4.43 -4.63
N GLY A 118 -5.95 3.12 -4.73
CA GLY A 118 -6.47 2.25 -5.78
C GLY A 118 -5.59 2.15 -7.03
N ALA A 119 -4.60 3.04 -7.22
CA ALA A 119 -3.70 2.95 -8.38
C ALA A 119 -2.85 1.68 -8.32
N GLN A 120 -2.79 0.97 -9.45
CA GLN A 120 -1.88 -0.15 -9.65
C GLN A 120 -0.71 0.26 -10.53
N PHE A 121 0.52 -0.02 -10.09
CA PHE A 121 1.73 0.44 -10.76
C PHE A 121 2.90 -0.53 -10.59
N CYS A 122 3.90 -0.39 -11.45
CA CYS A 122 5.14 -1.14 -11.38
C CYS A 122 6.08 -0.52 -10.32
N TYR A 123 6.57 -1.33 -9.38
CA TYR A 123 7.52 -0.87 -8.36
C TYR A 123 8.85 -0.39 -8.96
N VAL A 124 9.29 -1.00 -10.07
CA VAL A 124 10.60 -0.71 -10.68
C VAL A 124 10.63 0.69 -11.30
N CYS A 125 9.59 1.05 -12.07
CA CYS A 125 9.59 2.27 -12.87
C CYS A 125 8.49 3.27 -12.50
N GLY A 126 7.57 2.91 -11.59
CA GLY A 126 6.44 3.75 -11.20
C GLY A 126 5.32 3.83 -12.24
N ALA A 127 5.47 3.27 -13.45
CA ALA A 127 4.46 3.34 -14.49
C ALA A 127 3.18 2.55 -14.12
N LYS A 128 2.05 2.90 -14.75
CA LYS A 128 0.79 2.15 -14.59
C LYS A 128 1.02 0.66 -14.87
N TRP A 129 0.39 -0.20 -14.06
CA TRP A 129 0.63 -1.64 -14.16
C TRP A 129 0.34 -2.16 -15.58
N LYS A 130 1.22 -3.04 -16.07
CA LYS A 130 1.21 -3.60 -17.44
C LYS A 130 1.36 -2.58 -18.59
N THR A 131 1.86 -1.36 -18.32
CA THR A 131 2.24 -0.39 -19.37
C THR A 131 3.76 -0.25 -19.54
N CYS A 132 4.54 -1.19 -19.00
CA CYS A 132 6.00 -1.24 -19.10
C CYS A 132 6.48 -2.68 -19.31
N GLU A 133 7.70 -2.83 -19.80
CA GLU A 133 8.36 -4.14 -20.02
C GLU A 133 9.20 -4.60 -18.82
N CYS A 134 9.10 -3.91 -17.67
CA CYS A 134 9.81 -4.31 -16.46
C CYS A 134 9.46 -5.74 -16.04
N PRO A 135 10.42 -6.51 -15.51
CA PRO A 135 10.16 -7.87 -15.10
C PRO A 135 9.14 -7.88 -13.96
N GLN A 136 8.29 -8.91 -13.95
CA GLN A 136 7.29 -9.08 -12.90
C GLN A 136 7.93 -9.36 -11.54
N TRP A 137 9.10 -9.97 -11.53
CA TRP A 137 9.85 -10.30 -10.32
C TRP A 137 11.24 -9.70 -10.36
N ASN A 138 11.72 -9.29 -9.21
CA ASN A 138 13.16 -9.18 -8.97
C ASN A 138 13.64 -10.55 -8.45
N GLU A 139 14.60 -11.15 -9.14
CA GLU A 139 15.01 -12.53 -8.87
C GLU A 139 15.63 -12.68 -7.48
N GLU A 140 16.43 -11.71 -7.04
CA GLU A 140 17.05 -11.73 -5.71
C GLU A 140 15.99 -11.75 -4.61
N ARG A 141 15.02 -10.83 -4.64
CA ARG A 141 13.91 -10.79 -3.68
C ARG A 141 13.03 -12.04 -3.73
N LEU A 142 12.83 -12.63 -4.91
CA LEU A 142 12.10 -13.88 -5.04
C LEU A 142 12.83 -15.02 -4.33
N ILE A 143 14.15 -15.14 -4.52
CA ILE A 143 14.96 -16.17 -3.87
C ILE A 143 15.04 -15.94 -2.36
N GLU A 144 15.22 -14.71 -1.88
CA GLU A 144 15.19 -14.38 -0.46
C GLU A 144 13.85 -14.79 0.18
N ARG A 145 12.74 -14.49 -0.49
CA ARG A 145 11.40 -14.89 -0.04
C ARG A 145 11.23 -16.40 -0.02
N ALA A 146 11.72 -17.10 -1.05
CA ALA A 146 11.69 -18.56 -1.11
C ALA A 146 12.52 -19.20 0.01
N GLN A 147 13.71 -18.64 0.29
CA GLN A 147 14.56 -19.07 1.41
C GLN A 147 13.83 -18.88 2.75
N ALA A 148 13.28 -17.70 3.00
CA ALA A 148 12.51 -17.43 4.20
C ALA A 148 11.36 -18.42 4.39
N HIS A 149 10.63 -18.76 3.33
CA HIS A 149 9.58 -19.78 3.39
C HIS A 149 10.11 -21.17 3.77
N VAL A 150 11.17 -21.65 3.11
CA VAL A 150 11.75 -22.96 3.41
C VAL A 150 12.32 -23.03 4.84
N ASP A 151 12.97 -21.97 5.31
CA ASP A 151 13.51 -21.90 6.67
C ASP A 151 12.39 -21.89 7.73
N ASN A 152 11.32 -21.18 7.44
CA ASN A 152 10.14 -21.08 8.28
C ASN A 152 9.39 -22.42 8.43
N ALA A 153 9.47 -23.32 7.45
CA ALA A 153 8.91 -24.66 7.54
C ALA A 153 9.63 -25.55 8.58
N GLY A 154 10.87 -25.19 8.96
CA GLY A 154 11.65 -25.93 9.95
C GLY A 154 12.08 -27.34 9.51
N ILE A 155 11.93 -27.68 8.23
CA ILE A 155 12.33 -28.96 7.65
C ILE A 155 13.80 -28.85 7.23
N GLN A 156 14.68 -29.61 7.89
CA GLN A 156 16.10 -29.66 7.53
C GLN A 156 16.30 -30.48 6.26
N ALA A 157 16.93 -29.87 5.25
CA ALA A 157 17.39 -30.58 4.06
C ALA A 157 18.60 -31.45 4.40
N ARG A 158 18.67 -32.66 3.85
CA ARG A 158 19.77 -33.61 4.10
C ARG A 158 21.05 -33.24 3.36
N ASN A 159 20.92 -32.56 2.22
CA ASN A 159 22.02 -32.13 1.38
C ASN A 159 21.67 -30.88 0.56
N ALA A 160 22.68 -30.33 -0.11
CA ALA A 160 22.54 -29.11 -0.91
C ALA A 160 21.58 -29.27 -2.11
N LEU A 161 21.51 -30.45 -2.72
CA LEU A 161 20.63 -30.72 -3.87
C LEU A 161 19.15 -30.67 -3.45
N GLU A 162 18.83 -31.29 -2.32
CA GLU A 162 17.49 -31.27 -1.74
C GLU A 162 17.08 -29.84 -1.36
N ARG A 163 18.00 -29.09 -0.73
CA ARG A 163 17.76 -27.68 -0.39
C ARG A 163 17.50 -26.85 -1.65
N ALA A 164 18.29 -27.01 -2.71
CA ALA A 164 18.08 -26.32 -3.98
C ALA A 164 16.73 -26.66 -4.61
N ALA A 165 16.30 -27.93 -4.56
CA ALA A 165 14.99 -28.34 -5.06
C ALA A 165 13.83 -27.72 -4.25
N GLN A 166 13.97 -27.61 -2.92
CA GLN A 166 12.99 -26.93 -2.06
C GLN A 166 12.89 -25.44 -2.41
N LEU A 167 14.02 -24.75 -2.56
CA LEU A 167 14.04 -23.33 -2.93
C LEU A 167 13.42 -23.09 -4.31
N ASN A 168 13.74 -23.92 -5.31
CA ASN A 168 13.16 -23.80 -6.65
C ASN A 168 11.65 -24.01 -6.64
N ARG A 169 11.16 -24.99 -5.86
CA ARG A 169 9.72 -25.24 -5.71
C ARG A 169 9.04 -24.06 -5.01
N ALA A 170 9.63 -23.54 -3.93
CA ALA A 170 9.09 -22.39 -3.21
C ALA A 170 9.07 -21.13 -4.08
N ALA A 171 10.13 -20.86 -4.85
CA ALA A 171 10.18 -19.75 -5.80
C ALA A 171 9.11 -19.88 -6.89
N GLN A 172 8.91 -21.09 -7.43
CA GLN A 172 7.86 -21.32 -8.41
C GLN A 172 6.46 -21.13 -7.82
N ASP A 173 6.20 -21.65 -6.62
CA ASP A 173 4.93 -21.49 -5.94
C ASP A 173 4.60 -20.01 -5.64
N LEU A 174 5.61 -19.22 -5.27
CA LEU A 174 5.48 -17.77 -5.14
C LEU A 174 5.13 -17.09 -6.48
N ARG A 175 5.75 -17.51 -7.60
CA ARG A 175 5.42 -17.01 -8.95
C ARG A 175 3.99 -17.38 -9.36
N ASP A 176 3.51 -18.55 -8.99
CA ASP A 176 2.19 -19.02 -9.42
C ASP A 176 1.07 -18.41 -8.55
N ASN A 177 1.39 -17.95 -7.33
CA ASN A 177 0.40 -17.52 -6.34
C ASN A 177 0.55 -16.07 -5.86
N HIS A 178 1.28 -15.20 -6.57
CA HIS A 178 1.48 -13.81 -6.09
C HIS A 178 0.23 -12.92 -6.16
N GLU A 179 -0.81 -13.29 -6.90
CA GLU A 179 -2.10 -12.59 -6.90
C GLU A 179 -3.08 -13.22 -5.88
N CYS A 180 -2.57 -13.55 -4.69
CA CYS A 180 -3.38 -14.20 -3.65
C CYS A 180 -4.38 -13.21 -3.04
N GLU A 181 -5.66 -13.57 -3.08
CA GLU A 181 -6.75 -12.82 -2.44
C GLU A 181 -6.93 -13.14 -0.94
N HIS A 182 -6.08 -14.01 -0.37
CA HIS A 182 -6.06 -14.34 1.07
C HIS A 182 -7.36 -14.92 1.67
N ASN A 183 -8.34 -15.27 0.83
CA ASN A 183 -9.60 -15.94 1.18
C ASN A 183 -9.47 -17.44 1.49
N GLN A 184 -8.27 -18.00 1.32
CA GLN A 184 -7.95 -19.41 1.51
C GLN A 184 -7.71 -19.76 2.98
N ARG A 185 -7.51 -21.06 3.25
CA ARG A 185 -7.15 -21.55 4.59
C ARG A 185 -5.79 -20.98 5.03
N TRP A 186 -5.72 -20.66 6.31
CA TRP A 186 -4.50 -20.23 7.00
C TRP A 186 -4.09 -21.30 8.01
N THR A 187 -2.78 -21.51 8.14
CA THR A 187 -2.19 -22.42 9.13
C THR A 187 -1.55 -21.63 10.26
N ARG A 188 -1.85 -22.01 11.50
CA ARG A 188 -1.24 -21.37 12.67
C ARG A 188 0.15 -21.91 12.89
N MET A 189 1.14 -21.02 12.85
CA MET A 189 2.55 -21.32 13.05
C MET A 189 3.01 -20.87 14.43
N THR A 190 3.64 -21.79 15.17
CA THR A 190 4.31 -21.54 16.46
C THR A 190 5.82 -21.68 16.36
N THR A 191 6.34 -21.95 15.17
CA THR A 191 7.76 -22.18 14.84
C THR A 191 8.18 -21.31 13.65
N GLY A 192 9.50 -21.20 13.45
CA GLY A 192 10.06 -20.25 12.49
C GLY A 192 9.86 -18.80 12.94
N SER A 193 9.91 -17.87 11.99
CA SER A 193 9.67 -16.45 12.27
C SER A 193 8.23 -16.20 12.71
N LEU A 194 8.03 -15.62 13.90
CA LEU A 194 6.73 -15.15 14.36
C LEU A 194 6.48 -13.66 14.01
N ARG A 195 7.32 -13.06 13.17
CA ARG A 195 7.15 -11.68 12.71
C ARG A 195 6.03 -11.60 11.68
N CYS A 196 5.06 -10.73 11.95
CA CYS A 196 4.03 -10.38 10.99
C CYS A 196 4.64 -9.57 9.84
N GLU A 197 4.43 -9.98 8.60
CA GLU A 197 4.98 -9.31 7.41
C GLU A 197 4.20 -8.04 7.05
N GLU A 198 2.96 -7.90 7.52
CA GLU A 198 2.09 -6.74 7.26
C GLU A 198 2.32 -5.56 8.21
N CYS A 199 2.62 -5.84 9.48
CA CYS A 199 2.83 -4.80 10.50
C CYS A 199 4.20 -4.83 11.14
N MET A 200 5.07 -5.75 10.70
CA MET A 200 6.44 -5.93 11.19
C MET A 200 6.57 -6.29 12.67
N TYR A 201 5.46 -6.45 13.40
CA TYR A 201 5.46 -6.80 14.82
C TYR A 201 5.68 -8.31 15.02
N THR A 202 6.64 -8.65 15.90
CA THR A 202 6.93 -10.03 16.31
C THR A 202 5.91 -10.53 17.32
N GLN A 203 5.15 -11.55 16.93
CA GLN A 203 4.19 -12.19 17.82
C GLN A 203 4.92 -13.08 18.84
N HIS A 204 4.33 -13.20 20.03
CA HIS A 204 4.92 -13.95 21.14
C HIS A 204 4.41 -15.39 21.24
N ARG A 205 3.32 -15.74 20.55
CA ARG A 205 2.69 -17.07 20.59
C ARG A 205 2.60 -17.74 19.23
N PHE A 206 2.04 -17.04 18.26
CA PHE A 206 1.83 -17.60 16.93
C PHE A 206 1.70 -16.49 15.88
N VAL A 207 1.93 -16.87 14.63
CA VAL A 207 1.57 -16.11 13.44
C VAL A 207 0.74 -17.03 12.54
N ASP A 208 -0.19 -16.49 11.76
CA ASP A 208 -0.94 -17.29 10.79
C ASP A 208 -0.22 -17.18 9.44
N GLU A 209 0.02 -18.31 8.76
CA GLU A 209 0.61 -18.39 7.44
C GLU A 209 -0.46 -18.74 6.39
N CYS A 210 -0.51 -18.00 5.30
CA CYS A 210 -1.43 -18.29 4.20
C CYS A 210 -0.95 -19.53 3.45
N ASN A 211 -1.82 -20.53 3.28
CA ASN A 211 -1.44 -21.80 2.64
C ASN A 211 -1.15 -21.69 1.13
N ARG A 212 -1.38 -20.52 0.52
CA ARG A 212 -1.25 -20.31 -0.92
C ARG A 212 -0.05 -19.44 -1.31
N CYS A 213 0.21 -18.36 -0.57
CA CYS A 213 1.30 -17.42 -0.85
C CYS A 213 2.35 -17.35 0.28
N HIS A 214 2.17 -18.16 1.33
CA HIS A 214 3.04 -18.25 2.51
C HIS A 214 3.19 -16.95 3.29
N LEU A 215 2.31 -15.97 3.07
CA LEU A 215 2.31 -14.71 3.82
C LEU A 215 2.07 -14.99 5.30
N ARG A 216 2.99 -14.55 6.18
CA ARG A 216 2.83 -14.63 7.63
C ARG A 216 2.22 -13.35 8.16
N ALA A 217 0.97 -13.42 8.63
CA ALA A 217 0.25 -12.30 9.19
C ALA A 217 -0.22 -12.58 10.62
N CYS A 218 -0.16 -11.57 11.48
CA CYS A 218 -0.82 -11.66 12.78
C CYS A 218 -2.34 -11.63 12.61
N TYR A 219 -3.06 -12.11 13.61
CA TYR A 219 -4.53 -12.15 13.59
C TYR A 219 -5.16 -10.80 13.20
N ARG A 220 -4.64 -9.69 13.74
CA ARG A 220 -5.16 -8.34 13.46
C ARG A 220 -4.96 -7.93 12.00
N CYS A 221 -3.80 -8.20 11.41
CA CYS A 221 -3.53 -7.85 10.02
C CYS A 221 -4.35 -8.74 9.08
N ARG A 222 -4.39 -10.04 9.34
CA ARG A 222 -5.21 -10.96 8.55
C ARG A 222 -6.70 -10.58 8.52
N THR A 223 -7.23 -10.04 9.63
CA THR A 223 -8.67 -9.74 9.74
C THR A 223 -9.05 -8.32 9.29
N ASN A 224 -8.10 -7.39 9.25
CA ASN A 224 -8.40 -5.97 9.01
C ASN A 224 -7.58 -5.33 7.87
N ARG A 225 -6.61 -6.03 7.28
CA ARG A 225 -5.75 -5.50 6.21
C ARG A 225 -5.70 -6.37 4.95
N LEU A 226 -5.93 -7.67 5.09
CA LEU A 226 -5.87 -8.66 4.01
C LEU A 226 -7.28 -9.12 3.60
#